data_AF-A0A950K8K3-F1
#
_entry.id   AF-A0A950K8K3-F1
#
_cell.length_a   1.000
_cell.length_b   1.000
_cell.length_c   1.000
_cell.angle_alpha   90.00
_cell.angle_beta   90.00
_cell.angle_gamma   90.00
#
_symmetry.space_group_name_H-M   'P 1'
#
loop_
_entity.id
_entity.type
_entity.pdbx_description
1 polymer ?
#
loop_
_entity_poly.entity_id
_entity_poly.type
_entity_poly.pdbx_seq_one_letter_code
_entity_poly.pdbx_strand_id
1 'polypeptide(L)'
;MGQDTRTRFIAIIVMTVIALYIVAPIPRKPDWIKDSKINLGIDLAGGAELRYKVLFDGTFTGNRETATKMATDVIRRRVEAKQLKEPKINSRGDDEIIIQLAGVDADGLRDYKRLIQTSGVLSLHAAATRSIQEQY
;
A
#
# COMPACT_ATOMS: atom_id res chain seq x y z
N MET A 1 21.99 -5.72 53.11
CA MET A 1 20.93 -5.06 52.33
C MET A 1 21.45 -3.95 51.39
N GLY A 2 22.73 -3.97 50.96
CA GLY A 2 23.33 -2.89 50.15
C GLY A 2 24.12 -3.33 48.90
N GLN A 3 24.32 -4.64 48.69
CA GLN A 3 24.96 -5.14 47.46
C GLN A 3 23.99 -5.11 46.27
N ASP A 4 22.70 -5.45 46.49
CA ASP A 4 21.70 -5.51 45.42
C ASP A 4 21.45 -4.15 44.76
N THR A 5 21.48 -3.06 45.54
CA THR A 5 21.26 -1.70 45.01
C THR A 5 22.41 -1.23 44.13
N ARG A 6 23.66 -1.56 44.50
CA ARG A 6 24.85 -1.17 43.73
C ARG A 6 24.93 -1.95 42.41
N THR A 7 24.66 -3.26 42.43
CA THR A 7 24.65 -4.08 41.21
C THR A 7 23.54 -3.64 40.25
N ARG A 8 22.35 -3.31 40.77
CA ARG A 8 21.26 -2.74 39.95
C ARG A 8 21.63 -1.40 39.33
N PHE A 9 22.28 -0.52 40.10
CA PHE A 9 22.72 0.78 39.59
C PHE A 9 23.78 0.65 38.48
N ILE A 10 24.74 -0.25 38.65
CA ILE A 10 25.75 -0.55 37.63
C ILE A 10 25.07 -1.12 36.38
N ALA A 11 24.10 -2.03 36.53
CA ALA A 11 23.35 -2.57 35.40
C ALA A 11 22.58 -1.49 34.62
N ILE A 12 21.98 -0.52 35.32
CA ILE A 12 21.27 0.60 34.68
C ILE A 12 22.25 1.49 33.90
N ILE A 13 23.43 1.80 34.48
CA ILE A 13 24.45 2.59 33.79
C ILE A 13 24.94 1.87 32.54
N VAL A 14 25.25 0.58 32.65
CA VAL A 14 25.71 -0.24 31.52
C VAL A 14 24.64 -0.28 30.42
N MET A 15 23.37 -0.51 30.77
CA MET A 15 22.27 -0.52 29.82
C MET A 15 22.08 0.84 29.15
N THR A 16 22.21 1.93 29.91
CA THR A 16 22.12 3.31 29.39
C THR A 16 23.25 3.61 28.40
N VAL A 17 24.48 3.21 28.70
CA VAL A 17 25.64 3.40 27.82
C VAL A 17 25.50 2.58 26.53
N ILE A 18 25.00 1.34 26.63
CA ILE A 18 24.72 0.50 25.45
C ILE A 18 23.63 1.14 24.58
N ALA A 19 22.53 1.61 25.18
CA ALA A 19 21.46 2.30 24.46
C ALA A 19 21.97 3.57 23.76
N LEU A 20 22.80 4.37 24.45
CA LEU A 20 23.41 5.57 23.89
C LEU A 20 24.33 5.23 22.69
N TYR A 21 25.11 4.15 22.78
CA TYR A 21 25.97 3.68 21.70
C TYR A 21 25.20 3.25 20.45
N ILE A 22 24.04 2.61 20.62
CA ILE A 22 23.17 2.19 19.50
C ILE A 22 22.55 3.41 18.80
N VAL A 23 22.07 4.40 19.56
CA VAL A 23 21.36 5.58 19.03
C VAL A 23 22.32 6.64 18.45
N ALA A 24 23.52 6.79 19.03
CA ALA A 24 24.45 7.84 18.61
C ALA A 24 24.83 7.74 17.11
N PRO A 25 24.93 8.88 16.39
CA PRO A 25 25.28 8.91 14.97
C PRO A 25 26.80 8.76 14.75
N ILE A 26 27.35 7.62 15.15
CA ILE A 26 28.79 7.30 15.04
C ILE A 26 29.07 6.66 13.66
N PRO A 27 30.09 7.10 12.91
CA PRO A 27 30.37 6.65 11.54
C PRO A 27 30.83 5.19 11.40
N ARG A 28 31.20 4.51 12.50
CA ARG A 28 31.66 3.11 12.51
C ARG A 28 30.82 2.28 13.45
N LYS A 29 29.68 1.78 12.98
CA LYS A 29 28.91 0.76 13.69
C LYS A 29 29.33 -0.65 13.23
N PRO A 30 29.25 -1.67 14.10
CA PRO A 30 29.41 -3.07 13.69
C PRO A 30 28.35 -3.48 12.64
N ASP A 31 28.65 -4.46 11.80
CA ASP A 31 27.79 -4.84 10.67
C ASP A 31 26.38 -5.32 11.12
N TRP A 32 26.27 -5.92 12.31
CA TRP A 32 24.99 -6.35 12.90
C TRP A 32 24.02 -5.20 13.27
N ILE A 33 24.46 -3.94 13.25
CA ILE A 33 23.61 -2.75 13.50
C ILE A 33 23.34 -1.96 12.21
N LYS A 34 24.28 -2.00 11.24
CA LYS A 34 24.22 -1.20 10.01
C LYS A 34 22.98 -1.48 9.17
N ASP A 35 22.51 -2.72 9.17
CA ASP A 35 21.38 -3.16 8.36
C ASP A 35 20.00 -2.89 8.99
N SER A 36 19.94 -2.14 10.09
CA SER A 36 18.67 -1.63 10.64
C SER A 36 18.09 -0.55 9.74
N LYS A 37 17.60 -0.97 8.56
CA LYS A 37 16.76 -0.15 7.69
C LYS A 37 15.45 0.08 8.44
N ILE A 38 15.35 1.21 9.12
CA ILE A 38 14.10 1.66 9.73
C ILE A 38 13.10 1.80 8.58
N ASN A 39 12.01 1.04 8.64
CA ASN A 39 10.91 1.17 7.69
C ASN A 39 10.20 2.49 7.98
N LEU A 40 10.61 3.55 7.29
CA LEU A 40 9.98 4.86 7.41
C LEU A 40 8.52 4.77 6.94
N GLY A 41 7.60 5.23 7.78
CA GLY A 41 6.20 5.41 7.39
C GLY A 41 6.04 6.49 6.33
N ILE A 42 4.86 6.58 5.71
CA ILE A 42 4.58 7.49 4.59
C ILE A 42 4.81 8.97 4.92
N ASP A 43 4.64 9.33 6.20
CA ASP A 43 4.83 10.68 6.74
C ASP A 43 6.32 11.10 6.76
N LEU A 44 7.24 10.12 6.85
CA LEU A 44 8.69 10.37 6.89
C LEU A 44 9.40 10.02 5.59
N ALA A 45 8.87 9.08 4.80
CA ALA A 45 9.44 8.64 3.52
C ALA A 45 8.96 9.47 2.31
N GLY A 46 7.92 10.28 2.50
CA GLY A 46 7.18 10.92 1.41
C GLY A 46 6.30 9.91 0.66
N GLY A 47 5.04 10.25 0.45
CA GLY A 47 4.08 9.40 -0.26
C GLY A 47 2.63 9.85 -0.06
N ALA A 48 1.68 9.02 -0.52
CA ALA A 48 0.25 9.30 -0.39
C ALA A 48 -0.54 8.02 -0.01
N GLU A 49 -1.45 8.15 0.95
CA GLU A 49 -2.46 7.13 1.26
C GLU A 49 -3.81 7.57 0.66
N LEU A 50 -4.37 6.73 -0.20
CA LEU A 50 -5.69 6.92 -0.78
C LEU A 50 -6.64 5.86 -0.22
N ARG A 51 -7.77 6.30 0.29
CA ARG A 51 -8.80 5.45 0.89
C ARG A 51 -10.07 5.55 0.06
N TYR A 52 -10.52 4.42 -0.46
CA TYR A 52 -11.71 4.31 -1.29
C TYR A 52 -12.72 3.39 -0.63
N LYS A 53 -14.01 3.73 -0.74
CA LYS A 53 -15.11 2.83 -0.40
C LYS A 53 -15.77 2.31 -1.65
N VAL A 54 -16.04 1.02 -1.68
CA VAL A 54 -16.80 0.34 -2.71
C VAL A 54 -18.28 0.59 -2.45
N LEU A 55 -18.93 1.22 -3.41
CA LEU A 55 -20.36 1.50 -3.33
C LEU A 55 -21.11 0.29 -3.90
N PHE A 56 -21.78 -0.44 -3.01
CA PHE A 56 -22.69 -1.52 -3.40
C PHE A 56 -24.10 -0.95 -3.52
N ASP A 57 -24.81 -1.33 -4.58
CA ASP A 57 -26.25 -1.08 -4.69
C ASP A 57 -27.00 -1.90 -3.60
N GLY A 58 -28.12 -1.37 -3.11
CA GLY A 58 -28.97 -2.04 -2.13
C GLY A 58 -29.56 -3.37 -2.62
N THR A 59 -29.55 -3.60 -3.94
CA THR A 59 -29.96 -4.86 -4.57
C THR A 59 -28.83 -5.90 -4.65
N PHE A 60 -27.61 -5.55 -4.27
CA PHE A 60 -26.46 -6.45 -4.35
C PHE A 60 -26.54 -7.57 -3.31
N THR A 61 -26.79 -8.78 -3.78
CA THR A 61 -26.88 -10.01 -2.95
C THR A 61 -25.58 -10.83 -2.95
N GLY A 62 -24.55 -10.38 -3.68
CA GLY A 62 -23.28 -11.08 -3.79
C GLY A 62 -22.39 -10.94 -2.55
N ASN A 63 -21.27 -11.68 -2.55
CA ASN A 63 -20.24 -11.52 -1.52
C ASN A 63 -19.45 -10.22 -1.76
N ARG A 64 -19.66 -9.25 -0.87
CA ARG A 64 -19.01 -7.93 -0.89
C ARG A 64 -17.50 -8.02 -0.78
N GLU A 65 -16.98 -8.88 0.10
CA GLU A 65 -15.53 -9.08 0.25
C GLU A 65 -14.90 -9.56 -1.06
N THR A 66 -15.52 -10.55 -1.72
CA THR A 66 -15.04 -11.05 -3.02
C THR A 66 -15.08 -9.97 -4.09
N ALA A 67 -16.16 -9.20 -4.15
CA ALA A 67 -16.30 -8.09 -5.09
C ALA A 67 -15.23 -6.99 -4.85
N THR A 68 -14.98 -6.65 -3.59
CA THR A 68 -13.94 -5.69 -3.18
C THR A 68 -12.53 -6.20 -3.50
N LYS A 69 -12.26 -7.49 -3.34
CA LYS A 69 -11.00 -8.12 -3.77
C LYS A 69 -10.83 -8.07 -5.29
N MET A 70 -11.88 -8.37 -6.06
CA MET A 70 -11.83 -8.25 -7.52
C MET A 70 -11.56 -6.80 -7.96
N ALA A 71 -12.22 -5.82 -7.34
CA ALA A 71 -11.96 -4.41 -7.61
C ALA A 71 -10.50 -4.03 -7.29
N THR A 72 -9.97 -4.53 -6.17
CA THR A 72 -8.56 -4.35 -5.78
C THR A 72 -7.59 -4.90 -6.83
N ASP A 73 -7.86 -6.10 -7.36
CA ASP A 73 -7.02 -6.73 -8.39
C ASP A 73 -7.06 -5.98 -9.72
N VAL A 74 -8.23 -5.46 -10.11
CA VAL A 74 -8.37 -4.62 -11.30
C VAL A 74 -7.54 -3.34 -11.15
N ILE A 75 -7.61 -2.68 -9.99
CA ILE A 75 -6.81 -1.48 -9.72
C ILE A 75 -5.32 -1.81 -9.78
N ARG A 76 -4.89 -2.91 -9.16
CA ARG A 76 -3.49 -3.36 -9.17
C ARG A 76 -2.96 -3.49 -10.60
N ARG A 77 -3.66 -4.22 -11.45
CA ARG A 77 -3.28 -4.44 -12.86
C ARG A 77 -3.19 -3.14 -13.66
N ARG A 78 -4.13 -2.20 -13.44
CA ARG A 78 -4.12 -0.89 -14.15
C ARG A 78 -2.90 -0.04 -13.78
N VAL A 79 -2.50 -0.09 -12.52
CA VAL A 79 -1.34 0.64 -12.04
C VAL A 79 -0.05 0.01 -12.53
N GLU A 80 0.08 -1.32 -12.43
CA GLU A 80 1.24 -2.07 -12.94
C GLU A 80 1.45 -1.84 -14.45
N ALA A 81 0.37 -1.79 -15.23
CA ALA A 81 0.43 -1.54 -16.67
C ALA A 81 1.04 -0.18 -17.06
N LYS A 82 1.09 0.79 -16.13
CA LYS A 82 1.66 2.12 -16.38
C LYS A 82 3.13 2.26 -15.97
N GLN A 83 3.79 1.16 -15.58
CA GLN A 83 5.18 1.14 -15.11
C GLN A 83 5.46 2.14 -13.97
N LEU A 84 4.43 2.44 -13.18
CA LEU A 84 4.58 3.26 -11.99
C LEU A 84 5.14 2.40 -10.85
N LYS A 85 5.76 3.01 -9.82
CA LYS A 85 6.23 2.29 -8.63
C LYS A 85 5.13 1.42 -8.05
N GLU A 86 5.49 0.22 -7.57
CA GLU A 86 4.52 -0.73 -7.02
C GLU A 86 3.75 -0.12 -5.83
N PRO A 87 2.42 0.08 -5.95
CA PRO A 87 1.60 0.52 -4.84
C PRO A 87 1.34 -0.65 -3.87
N LYS A 88 1.26 -0.37 -2.57
CA LYS A 88 0.67 -1.33 -1.63
C LYS A 88 -0.83 -1.14 -1.64
N ILE A 89 -1.55 -2.10 -2.20
CA ILE A 89 -3.03 -2.08 -2.27
C ILE A 89 -3.58 -3.21 -1.41
N ASN A 90 -4.41 -2.84 -0.43
CA ASN A 90 -5.06 -3.77 0.47
C ASN A 90 -6.56 -3.48 0.55
N SER A 91 -7.38 -4.53 0.49
CA SER A 91 -8.79 -4.45 0.90
C SER A 91 -8.88 -4.57 2.41
N ARG A 92 -9.71 -3.74 3.05
CA ARG A 92 -10.03 -3.81 4.48
C ARG A 92 -11.54 -4.01 4.64
N GLY A 93 -11.92 -5.00 5.44
CA GLY A 93 -13.34 -5.32 5.63
C GLY A 93 -14.00 -5.78 4.33
N ASP A 94 -15.28 -5.43 4.18
CA ASP A 94 -16.11 -5.82 3.03
C ASP A 94 -16.24 -4.73 1.96
N ASP A 95 -15.94 -3.46 2.27
CA ASP A 95 -16.18 -2.32 1.38
C ASP A 95 -15.01 -1.33 1.24
N GLU A 96 -13.87 -1.51 1.91
CA GLU A 96 -12.81 -0.50 1.92
C GLU A 96 -11.55 -0.96 1.16
N ILE A 97 -10.96 -0.06 0.38
CA ILE A 97 -9.71 -0.25 -0.36
C ILE A 97 -8.72 0.83 0.04
N ILE A 98 -7.56 0.43 0.54
CA ILE A 98 -6.47 1.31 0.96
C ILE A 98 -5.31 1.13 -0.02
N ILE A 99 -4.87 2.24 -0.61
CA ILE A 99 -3.79 2.31 -1.58
C ILE A 99 -2.70 3.19 -1.00
N GLN A 100 -1.50 2.65 -0.84
CA GLN A 100 -0.34 3.39 -0.34
C GLN A 100 0.72 3.50 -1.44
N LEU A 101 1.10 4.74 -1.72
CA LEU A 101 2.04 5.12 -2.76
C LEU A 101 3.29 5.67 -2.08
N ALA A 102 4.43 5.00 -2.23
CA ALA A 102 5.69 5.45 -1.63
C ALA A 102 6.51 6.30 -2.60
N GLY A 103 7.00 7.44 -2.14
CA GLY A 103 7.88 8.33 -2.90
C GLY A 103 7.29 8.79 -4.23
N VAL A 104 6.00 9.16 -4.21
CA VAL A 104 5.29 9.82 -5.32
C VAL A 104 5.25 11.32 -5.06
N ASP A 105 5.47 12.09 -6.12
CA ASP A 105 5.29 13.54 -6.12
C ASP A 105 3.83 13.93 -6.42
N ALA A 106 3.55 15.23 -6.43
CA ALA A 106 2.19 15.73 -6.65
C ALA A 106 1.64 15.36 -8.03
N ASP A 107 2.48 15.34 -9.07
CA ASP A 107 2.06 15.00 -10.43
C ASP A 107 1.86 13.50 -10.62
N GLY A 108 2.76 12.67 -10.10
CA GLY A 108 2.57 11.21 -10.05
C GLY A 108 1.27 10.86 -9.34
N LEU A 109 1.00 11.46 -8.18
CA LEU A 109 -0.25 11.24 -7.45
C LEU A 109 -1.51 11.56 -8.29
N ARG A 110 -1.47 12.61 -9.11
CA ARG A 110 -2.58 12.98 -10.02
C ARG A 110 -2.80 11.91 -11.09
N ASP A 111 -1.72 11.35 -11.64
CA ASP A 111 -1.81 10.29 -12.63
C ASP A 111 -2.34 8.99 -12.04
N TYR A 112 -1.89 8.60 -10.84
CA TYR A 112 -2.49 7.48 -10.10
C TYR A 112 -3.99 7.69 -9.86
N LYS A 113 -4.38 8.88 -9.40
CA LYS A 113 -5.79 9.21 -9.16
C LYS A 113 -6.64 9.08 -10.42
N ARG A 114 -6.15 9.57 -11.57
CA ARG A 114 -6.84 9.43 -12.87
C ARG A 114 -7.04 7.97 -13.27
N LEU A 115 -6.01 7.13 -13.11
CA LEU A 115 -6.07 5.71 -13.46
C LEU A 115 -7.09 4.93 -12.63
N ILE A 116 -7.14 5.23 -11.32
CA ILE A 116 -8.09 4.61 -10.39
C ILE A 116 -9.52 5.10 -10.67
N GLN A 117 -9.70 6.40 -10.91
CA GLN A 117 -11.02 7.01 -11.16
C GLN A 117 -11.61 6.69 -12.53
N THR A 118 -10.80 6.27 -13.50
CA THR A 118 -11.29 5.91 -14.83
C THR A 118 -12.11 4.62 -14.76
N SER A 119 -13.43 4.72 -14.86
CA SER A 119 -14.29 3.55 -15.06
C SER A 119 -14.15 3.08 -16.50
N GLY A 120 -13.83 1.80 -16.70
CA GLY A 120 -13.65 1.19 -18.01
C GLY A 120 -14.65 0.06 -18.17
N VAL A 121 -15.79 0.34 -18.77
CA VAL A 121 -16.77 -0.70 -19.16
C VAL A 121 -16.59 -0.97 -20.65
N LEU A 122 -16.09 -2.16 -20.98
CA LEU A 122 -15.99 -2.63 -22.35
C LEU A 122 -17.25 -3.43 -22.70
N SER A 123 -18.07 -2.90 -23.61
CA SER A 123 -19.22 -3.62 -24.16
C SER A 123 -18.93 -4.05 -25.60
N LEU A 124 -19.06 -5.36 -25.85
CA LEU A 124 -18.91 -5.93 -27.19
C LEU A 124 -20.30 -6.02 -27.82
N HIS A 125 -20.46 -5.42 -28.99
CA HIS A 125 -21.69 -5.52 -29.78
C HIS A 125 -21.35 -6.21 -31.10
N ALA A 126 -22.22 -7.12 -31.56
CA ALA A 126 -22.08 -7.71 -32.87
C ALA A 126 -22.32 -6.64 -33.95
N ALA A 127 -21.36 -6.42 -34.83
CA ALA A 127 -21.49 -5.51 -35.96
C ALA A 127 -22.36 -6.17 -37.03
N ALA A 128 -23.69 -6.02 -36.93
CA ALA A 128 -24.71 -6.42 -37.88
C ALA A 128 -24.55 -7.85 -38.47
N THR A 129 -25.41 -8.77 -38.07
CA THR A 129 -25.72 -9.94 -38.91
C THR A 129 -26.28 -9.40 -40.23
N ARG A 130 -25.48 -9.40 -41.31
CA ARG A 130 -26.03 -9.28 -42.66
C ARG A 130 -27.12 -10.35 -42.75
N SER A 131 -28.39 -9.94 -42.82
CA SER A 131 -29.40 -10.78 -43.44
C SER A 131 -28.88 -10.98 -44.86
N ILE A 132 -28.28 -12.14 -45.12
CA ILE A 132 -28.08 -12.58 -46.49
C ILE A 132 -29.51 -12.62 -47.03
N GLN A 133 -29.82 -11.64 -47.88
CA GLN A 133 -31.08 -11.59 -48.60
C GLN A 133 -31.27 -12.96 -49.22
N GLU A 134 -32.35 -13.63 -48.80
CA GLU A 134 -33.02 -14.68 -49.57
C GLU A 134 -33.49 -14.06 -50.89
N GLN A 135 -32.56 -13.87 -51.82
CA GLN A 135 -32.88 -13.55 -53.20
C GLN A 135 -31.90 -14.25 -54.13
N TYR A 136 -31.98 -15.58 -54.11
CA TYR A 136 -31.81 -16.45 -55.26
C TYR A 136 -32.83 -17.59 -55.15
#